data_AF-A0A413QQA7-F1
#
_entry.id   AF-A0A413QQA7-F1
#
_cell.length_a   1.000
_cell.length_b   1.000
_cell.length_c   1.000
_cell.angle_alpha   90.00
_cell.angle_beta   90.00
_cell.angle_gamma   90.00
#
_symmetry.space_group_name_H-M   'P 1'
#
loop_
_entity.id
_entity.type
_entity.pdbx_description
1 polymer ?
#
loop_
_entity_poly.entity_id
_entity_poly.type
_entity_poly.pdbx_seq_one_letter_code
_entity_poly.pdbx_strand_id
1 'polypeptide(L)' 'MANKIVREIIHAKGIDIGIYTKDFENEYISLTDIAKYRNDNDPRFVIQNW' A
#
# COMPACT_ATOMS: atom_id res chain seq x y z
N MET A 1 -10.61 -25.32 -1.39
CA MET A 1 -10.67 -24.70 -0.05
C MET A 1 -11.12 -23.26 -0.23
N ALA A 2 -12.11 -22.78 0.51
CA ALA A 2 -12.64 -21.44 0.32
C ALA A 2 -11.59 -20.40 0.76
N ASN A 3 -11.18 -19.52 -0.16
CA ASN A 3 -10.34 -18.36 0.17
C ASN A 3 -11.12 -17.44 1.09
N LYS A 4 -10.92 -17.59 2.40
CA LYS A 4 -11.51 -16.74 3.41
C LYS A 4 -10.84 -15.37 3.29
N ILE A 5 -11.64 -14.36 2.92
CA ILE A 5 -11.16 -12.97 2.91
C ILE A 5 -10.81 -12.59 4.35
N VAL A 6 -9.56 -12.21 4.57
CA VAL A 6 -9.05 -11.65 5.82
C VAL A 6 -9.42 -10.17 5.89
N ARG A 7 -9.88 -9.74 7.05
CA ARG A 7 -10.24 -8.35 7.33
C ARG A 7 -9.43 -7.86 8.50
N GLU A 8 -8.70 -6.77 8.30
CA GLU A 8 -7.86 -6.16 9.33
C GLU A 8 -7.94 -4.63 9.26
N ILE A 9 -7.58 -3.96 10.35
CA ILE A 9 -7.45 -2.51 10.40
C ILE A 9 -6.00 -2.19 10.72
N ILE A 10 -5.34 -1.44 9.83
CA ILE A 10 -4.02 -0.88 10.09
C ILE A 10 -4.17 0.58 10.48
N HIS A 11 -3.50 0.98 11.56
CA HIS A 11 -3.46 2.35 12.04
C HIS A 11 -2.21 3.07 11.49
N ALA A 12 -2.39 4.05 10.61
CA ALA A 12 -1.29 4.77 9.97
C ALA A 12 -1.52 6.28 9.97
N LYS A 13 -0.59 7.07 10.55
CA LYS A 13 -0.68 8.54 10.65
C LYS A 13 -2.01 9.08 11.22
N GLY A 14 -2.62 8.34 12.16
CA GLY A 14 -3.92 8.70 12.75
C GLY A 14 -5.12 8.41 11.85
N ILE A 15 -4.93 7.64 10.77
CA ILE A 15 -5.97 7.17 9.87
C ILE A 15 -6.07 5.65 10.00
N ASP A 16 -7.30 5.14 10.11
CA ASP A 16 -7.60 3.71 10.13
C ASP A 16 -7.83 3.23 8.70
N ILE A 17 -7.02 2.27 8.27
CA ILE A 17 -7.06 1.68 6.93
C ILE A 17 -7.61 0.27 7.06
N GLY A 18 -8.82 0.05 6.56
CA GLY A 18 -9.41 -1.28 6.47
C GLY A 18 -8.82 -2.07 5.30
N ILE A 19 -8.27 -3.24 5.58
CA ILE A 19 -7.70 -4.15 4.57
C ILE A 19 -8.61 -5.35 4.39
N TYR A 20 -8.88 -5.67 3.13
CA TYR A 20 -9.64 -6.84 2.70
C TYR A 20 -8.76 -7.62 1.72
N THR A 21 -8.16 -8.69 2.20
CA THR A 21 -7.12 -9.43 1.46
C THR A 21 -7.37 -10.92 1.49
N LYS A 22 -6.78 -11.66 0.56
CA LYS A 22 -6.76 -13.12 0.62
C LYS A 22 -5.59 -13.66 1.45
N ASP A 23 -4.42 -13.05 1.34
CA ASP A 23 -3.18 -13.62 1.87
C ASP A 23 -2.07 -12.61 2.24
N PHE A 24 -2.24 -11.29 2.03
CA PHE A 24 -1.20 -10.26 2.20
C PHE A 24 0.11 -10.47 1.42
N GLU A 25 0.23 -11.55 0.63
CA GLU A 25 1.46 -11.90 -0.08
C GLU A 25 1.40 -11.53 -1.56
N ASN A 26 0.23 -11.69 -2.18
CA ASN A 26 0.05 -11.56 -3.62
C ASN A 26 -0.65 -10.25 -4.03
N GLU A 27 -0.71 -9.27 -3.13
CA GLU A 27 -1.37 -7.98 -3.33
C GLU A 27 -0.36 -6.86 -3.17
N TYR A 28 -0.25 -6.00 -4.19
CA TYR A 28 0.78 -4.96 -4.25
C TYR A 28 0.15 -3.58 -4.42
N ILE A 29 0.72 -2.60 -3.73
CA ILE A 29 0.42 -1.18 -3.95
C ILE A 29 1.47 -0.60 -4.90
N SER A 30 1.04 0.20 -5.87
CA SER A 30 1.92 0.81 -6.86
C SER A 30 2.96 1.73 -6.21
N LEU A 31 4.23 1.37 -6.32
CA LEU A 31 5.35 2.22 -5.88
C LEU A 31 5.37 3.57 -6.60
N THR A 32 4.96 3.60 -7.87
CA THR A 32 4.91 4.86 -8.63
C THR A 32 3.85 5.82 -8.08
N ASP A 33 2.71 5.31 -7.62
CA ASP A 33 1.66 6.15 -7.04
C ASP A 33 2.04 6.61 -5.64
N ILE A 34 2.68 5.74 -4.84
CA ILE A 34 3.28 6.13 -3.55
C ILE A 34 4.33 7.23 -3.75
N ALA A 35 5.19 7.09 -4.76
CA ALA A 35 6.24 8.05 -5.05
C ALA A 35 5.68 9.42 -5.47
N LYS A 36 4.65 9.45 -6.34
CA LYS A 36 3.93 10.68 -6.73
C LYS A 36 3.34 11.40 -5.52
N TYR A 37 2.78 10.66 -4.57
CA TYR A 37 2.24 11.28 -3.36
C TYR A 37 3.33 11.89 -2.47
N ARG A 38 4.52 11.29 -2.43
CA ARG A 38 5.64 11.75 -1.60
C ARG A 38 6.39 12.94 -2.22
N ASN A 39 6.56 12.94 -3.54
CA ASN A 39 7.14 14.03 -4.31
C ASN A 39 6.48 14.04 -5.69
N ASP A 40 5.54 14.95 -5.88
CA ASP A 40 4.76 15.09 -7.12
C ASP A 40 5.58 15.65 -8.27
N ASN A 41 6.50 16.57 -7.97
CA ASN A 41 7.36 17.24 -8.95
C ASN A 41 8.40 16.30 -9.55
N ASP A 42 9.04 15.46 -8.73
CA ASP A 42 10.01 14.46 -9.19
C ASP A 42 9.90 13.12 -8.44
N PRO A 43 8.85 12.32 -8.70
CA PRO A 43 8.66 11.03 -8.05
C PRO A 43 9.78 10.02 -8.35
N ARG A 44 10.50 10.21 -9.47
CA ARG A 44 11.62 9.36 -9.88
C ARG A 44 12.75 9.34 -8.86
N PHE A 45 13.03 10.47 -8.20
CA PHE A 45 14.04 10.50 -7.13
C PHE A 45 13.63 9.68 -5.92
N VAL A 46 12.34 9.64 -5.59
CA VAL A 46 11.83 8.79 -4.50
C VAL A 46 12.01 7.31 -4.86
N ILE A 47 11.71 6.92 -6.10
CA ILE A 47 11.85 5.54 -6.58
C ILE A 47 13.33 5.10 -6.58
N GLN A 48 14.26 5.97 -6.99
CA GLN A 48 15.69 5.65 -7.07
C GLN A 48 16.38 5.47 -5.71
N ASN A 49 15.84 6.08 -4.65
CA ASN A 49 16.44 6.09 -3.30
C ASN A 49 15.65 5.25 -2.29
N TRP A 50 14.81 4.34 -2.77
CA TRP A 50 14.01 3.44 -1.93
C TRP A 50 14.75 2.13 -1.68
#